data_AF-A0A075I6C5-F1
#
_entry.id   AF-A0A075I6C5-F1
#
_cell.length_a   1.000
_cell.length_b   1.000
_cell.length_c   1.000
_cell.angle_alpha   90.00
_cell.angle_beta   90.00
_cell.angle_gamma   90.00
#
_symmetry.space_group_name_H-M   'P 1'
#
loop_
_entity.id
_entity.type
_entity.pdbx_description
1 polymer ?
#
loop_
_entity_poly.entity_id
_entity_poly.type
_entity_poly.pdbx_seq_one_letter_code
_entity_poly.pdbx_strand_id
1 'polypeptide(L)'
;MIVTKPKALLLPKDLDEMRDPRDKFKPVEHIQAAAGVKIASPDLEGVLPGSTLYATSDNSEIEGFKKSIEDEMQSVFINTETNGVILKCDAIGSLEALTEMLRRQQIPISKADIGHVTRRDVLEAIALKENDRHLGVILAFNVKVLQDAETEAEDNHIRIFNDKIIYSLIDTYTQWVEDDKVGEENSILAELTPVCKFTFLKGFIFRNNNPAVFGIRVDVGNLRQKVPFMNKIGKKLVLYINCNMMAKQ
;
A
#
# COMPACT_ATOMS: atom_id res chain seq x y z
N MET A 1 -13.94 7.88 25.65
CA MET A 1 -15.38 7.55 25.58
C MET A 1 -16.21 8.74 26.03
N ILE A 2 -17.33 9.01 25.35
CA ILE A 2 -18.15 10.20 25.59
C ILE A 2 -19.54 9.76 26.07
N VAL A 3 -20.00 10.34 27.17
CA VAL A 3 -21.36 10.19 27.69
C VAL A 3 -21.98 11.57 27.68
N THR A 4 -23.09 11.74 26.95
CA THR A 4 -23.75 13.04 26.80
C THR A 4 -25.26 12.86 26.72
N LYS A 5 -25.99 13.93 27.06
CA LYS A 5 -27.44 13.97 26.92
C LYS A 5 -27.81 14.76 25.67
N PRO A 6 -28.49 14.15 24.68
CA PRO A 6 -28.83 14.83 23.44
C PRO A 6 -29.71 16.06 23.71
N LYS A 7 -29.38 17.19 23.06
CA LYS A 7 -30.20 18.41 23.12
C LYS A 7 -31.33 18.38 22.10
N ALA A 8 -31.11 17.77 20.95
CA ALA A 8 -32.13 17.59 19.92
C ALA A 8 -31.87 16.34 19.09
N LEU A 9 -32.97 15.71 18.66
CA LEU A 9 -32.98 14.68 17.63
C LEU A 9 -33.62 15.29 16.38
N LEU A 10 -32.95 15.15 15.24
CA LEU A 10 -33.32 15.80 14.00
C LEU A 10 -33.49 14.73 12.90
N LEU A 11 -34.64 14.72 12.24
CA LEU A 11 -34.91 13.85 11.10
C LEU A 11 -34.92 14.64 9.78
N PRO A 12 -34.46 14.05 8.66
CA PRO A 12 -34.68 14.64 7.36
C PRO A 12 -36.19 14.71 7.08
N LYS A 13 -36.59 15.54 6.13
CA LYS A 13 -37.96 15.52 5.64
C LYS A 13 -38.24 14.19 4.95
N ASP A 14 -39.50 13.78 4.90
CA ASP A 14 -39.90 12.58 4.18
C ASP A 14 -39.41 12.65 2.73
N LEU A 15 -38.82 11.55 2.24
CA LEU A 15 -38.22 11.40 0.91
C LEU A 15 -36.92 12.19 0.67
N ASP A 16 -36.37 12.89 1.67
CA ASP A 16 -35.04 13.50 1.60
C ASP A 16 -33.96 12.52 2.07
N GLU A 17 -32.78 12.60 1.43
CA GLU A 17 -31.61 11.79 1.78
C GLU A 17 -30.72 12.54 2.79
N MET A 18 -30.08 11.82 3.71
CA MET A 18 -29.35 12.44 4.83
C MET A 18 -28.07 13.16 4.43
N ARG A 19 -27.37 12.70 3.39
CA ARG A 19 -26.10 13.24 2.90
C ARG A 19 -26.31 14.41 1.94
N ASP A 20 -27.44 14.48 1.25
CA ASP A 20 -27.84 15.61 0.40
C ASP A 20 -29.27 16.12 0.73
N PRO A 21 -29.46 16.73 1.91
CA PRO A 21 -30.76 17.22 2.35
C PRO A 21 -31.15 18.46 1.55
N ARG A 22 -32.30 18.42 0.87
CA ARG A 22 -32.83 19.56 0.10
C ARG A 22 -33.58 20.53 1.01
N ASP A 23 -34.19 20.00 2.07
CA ASP A 23 -34.93 20.75 3.07
C ASP A 23 -34.25 20.73 4.45
N LYS A 24 -34.71 21.60 5.34
CA LYS A 24 -34.24 21.65 6.74
C LYS A 24 -34.70 20.41 7.51
N PHE A 25 -33.81 19.88 8.33
CA PHE A 25 -34.14 18.83 9.30
C PHE A 25 -35.20 19.31 10.31
N LYS A 26 -36.09 18.40 10.71
CA LYS A 26 -37.14 18.66 11.68
C LYS A 26 -36.80 18.05 13.04
N PRO A 27 -36.97 18.80 14.14
CA PRO A 27 -36.81 18.25 15.48
C PRO A 27 -37.94 17.28 15.82
N VAL A 28 -37.59 16.19 16.50
CA VAL A 28 -38.51 15.17 16.99
C VAL A 28 -38.20 14.78 18.43
N GLU A 29 -39.21 14.31 19.16
CA GLU A 29 -39.06 13.90 20.57
C GLU A 29 -38.53 12.48 20.72
N HIS A 30 -38.94 11.58 19.82
CA HIS A 30 -38.53 10.17 19.80
C HIS A 30 -38.40 9.67 18.37
N ILE A 31 -37.63 8.59 18.21
CA ILE A 31 -37.35 7.96 16.92
C ILE A 31 -37.45 6.45 17.12
N GLN A 32 -37.99 5.75 16.13
CA GLN A 32 -38.04 4.29 16.09
C GLN A 32 -37.13 3.78 14.97
N ALA A 33 -36.47 2.65 15.21
CA ALA A 33 -35.66 2.00 14.19
C ALA A 33 -36.55 1.37 13.09
N ALA A 34 -36.11 1.31 11.84
CA ALA A 34 -34.87 1.86 11.29
C ALA A 34 -35.03 3.33 10.89
N ALA A 35 -34.10 4.19 11.31
CA ALA A 35 -34.12 5.60 10.99
C ALA A 35 -32.70 6.18 10.94
N GLY A 36 -32.47 7.09 10.01
CA GLY A 36 -31.30 7.95 9.99
C GLY A 36 -31.56 9.21 10.80
N VAL A 37 -30.79 9.42 11.88
CA VAL A 37 -30.98 10.54 12.82
C VAL A 37 -29.74 11.42 12.87
N LYS A 38 -29.96 12.73 12.90
CA LYS A 38 -28.93 13.70 13.30
C LYS A 38 -29.13 14.06 14.77
N ILE A 39 -28.13 13.76 15.59
CA ILE A 39 -28.13 14.04 17.03
C ILE A 39 -27.32 15.31 17.27
N ALA A 40 -27.92 16.30 17.93
CA ALA A 40 -27.24 17.53 18.33
C ALA A 40 -27.02 17.51 19.85
N SER A 41 -25.76 17.58 20.28
CA SER A 41 -25.34 17.60 21.68
C SER A 41 -24.05 18.40 21.85
N PRO A 42 -23.80 19.05 23.00
CA PRO A 42 -22.45 19.51 23.34
C PRO A 42 -21.53 18.30 23.53
N ASP A 43 -20.22 18.56 23.48
CA ASP A 43 -19.18 17.61 23.86
C ASP A 43 -19.11 16.35 22.98
N LEU A 44 -19.47 16.47 21.70
CA LEU A 44 -19.29 15.42 20.68
C LEU A 44 -17.92 15.49 19.97
N GLU A 45 -17.03 16.37 20.44
CA GLU A 45 -15.67 16.45 19.91
C GLU A 45 -14.90 15.16 20.20
N GLY A 46 -14.27 14.59 19.17
CA GLY A 46 -13.53 13.33 19.27
C GLY A 46 -14.37 12.06 19.10
N VAL A 47 -15.68 12.15 18.80
CA VAL A 47 -16.45 10.98 18.31
C VAL A 47 -15.91 10.58 16.94
N LEU A 48 -15.59 9.30 16.78
CA LEU A 48 -15.07 8.76 15.52
C LEU A 48 -16.22 8.29 14.62
N PRO A 49 -16.16 8.55 13.31
CA PRO A 49 -17.16 8.01 12.39
C PRO A 49 -17.15 6.48 12.42
N GLY A 50 -18.34 5.89 12.54
CA GLY A 50 -18.52 4.44 12.69
C GLY A 50 -18.54 3.94 14.14
N SER A 51 -18.39 4.82 15.15
CA SER A 51 -18.56 4.42 16.55
C SER A 51 -19.99 3.99 16.86
N THR A 52 -20.11 2.95 17.68
CA THR A 52 -21.39 2.44 18.19
C THR A 52 -22.03 3.42 19.17
N LEU A 53 -23.35 3.61 19.03
CA LEU A 53 -24.16 4.49 19.88
C LEU A 53 -25.11 3.65 20.73
N TYR A 54 -25.04 3.81 22.05
CA TYR A 54 -26.02 3.26 23.00
C TYR A 54 -26.87 4.38 23.59
N ALA A 55 -28.13 4.09 23.89
CA ALA A 55 -29.04 4.98 24.58
C ALA A 55 -29.62 4.26 25.81
N THR A 56 -29.59 4.92 26.97
CA THR A 56 -30.21 4.41 28.20
C THR A 56 -30.79 5.54 29.03
N SER A 57 -31.84 5.23 29.78
CA SER A 57 -32.40 6.09 30.83
C SER A 57 -31.86 5.75 32.22
N ASP A 58 -31.16 4.61 32.38
CA ASP A 58 -30.58 4.19 33.64
C ASP A 58 -29.06 4.44 33.67
N ASN A 59 -28.63 5.27 34.62
CA ASN A 59 -27.22 5.58 34.82
C ASN A 59 -26.39 4.36 35.25
N SER A 60 -27.02 3.33 35.82
CA SER A 60 -26.32 2.12 36.27
C SER A 60 -25.77 1.29 35.10
N GLU A 61 -26.41 1.37 33.93
CA GLU A 61 -26.03 0.62 32.72
C GLU A 61 -24.86 1.25 31.96
N ILE A 62 -24.56 2.53 32.22
CA ILE A 62 -23.53 3.31 31.49
C ILE A 62 -22.17 2.62 31.53
N GLU A 63 -21.76 2.08 32.69
CA GLU A 63 -20.48 1.40 32.81
C GLU A 63 -20.43 0.09 32.01
N GLY A 64 -21.57 -0.60 31.89
CA GLY A 64 -21.69 -1.79 31.03
C GLY A 64 -21.47 -1.45 29.56
N PHE A 65 -22.16 -0.42 29.06
CA PHE A 65 -21.99 0.04 27.67
C PHE A 65 -20.60 0.59 27.39
N LYS A 66 -19.97 1.24 28.38
CA LYS A 66 -18.59 1.70 28.26
C LYS A 66 -17.65 0.55 27.96
N LYS A 67 -17.73 -0.51 28.75
CA LYS A 67 -16.92 -1.70 28.55
C LYS A 67 -17.16 -2.34 27.19
N SER A 68 -18.41 -2.46 26.76
CA SER A 68 -18.74 -3.03 25.45
C SER A 68 -18.14 -2.23 24.28
N ILE A 69 -18.17 -0.89 24.34
CA ILE A 69 -17.53 -0.06 23.31
C ILE A 69 -16.01 -0.22 23.36
N GLU A 70 -15.42 -0.26 24.55
CA GLU A 70 -13.96 -0.41 24.69
C GLU A 70 -13.47 -1.74 24.10
N ASP A 71 -14.17 -2.84 24.39
CA ASP A 71 -13.88 -4.17 23.84
C ASP A 71 -13.99 -4.17 22.29
N GLU A 72 -15.00 -3.49 21.73
CA GLU A 72 -15.17 -3.34 20.28
C GLU A 72 -14.01 -2.54 19.66
N MET A 73 -13.62 -1.42 20.27
CA MET A 73 -12.51 -0.59 19.78
C MET A 73 -11.17 -1.32 19.79
N GLN A 74 -10.89 -2.13 20.81
CA GLN A 74 -9.64 -2.90 20.85
C GLN A 74 -9.48 -3.88 19.67
N SER A 75 -10.59 -4.36 19.10
CA SER A 75 -10.55 -5.26 17.96
C SER A 75 -10.24 -4.56 16.62
N VAL A 76 -10.51 -3.25 16.55
CA VAL A 76 -10.39 -2.44 15.34
C VAL A 76 -8.98 -1.83 15.20
N PHE A 77 -8.43 -1.30 16.29
CA PHE A 77 -7.10 -0.71 16.29
C PHE A 77 -6.04 -1.79 16.38
N ILE A 78 -5.10 -1.80 15.43
CA ILE A 78 -4.00 -2.76 15.41
C ILE A 78 -2.72 -2.02 15.73
N ASN A 79 -1.96 -2.52 16.70
CA ASN A 79 -0.60 -2.09 16.94
C ASN A 79 0.22 -3.31 17.35
N THR A 80 1.01 -3.82 16.41
CA THR A 80 1.76 -5.07 16.56
C THR A 80 3.25 -4.82 16.33
N GLU A 81 4.10 -5.63 16.95
CA GLU A 81 5.55 -5.60 16.70
C GLU A 81 5.95 -6.37 15.41
N THR A 82 4.97 -6.82 14.63
CA THR A 82 5.22 -7.57 13.39
C THR A 82 5.50 -6.64 12.22
N ASN A 83 6.38 -7.10 11.30
CA ASN A 83 6.61 -6.41 10.04
C ASN A 83 5.33 -6.38 9.20
N GLY A 84 4.91 -5.19 8.78
CA GLY A 84 3.73 -5.00 7.97
C GLY A 84 3.50 -3.55 7.62
N VAL A 85 2.52 -3.29 6.76
CA VAL A 85 2.17 -1.93 6.33
C VAL A 85 1.54 -1.14 7.49
N ILE A 86 1.67 0.18 7.45
CA ILE A 86 0.96 1.10 8.34
C ILE A 86 -0.29 1.61 7.63
N LEU A 87 -1.45 1.50 8.26
CA LEU A 87 -2.74 1.90 7.73
C LEU A 87 -3.34 3.07 8.53
N LYS A 88 -3.71 4.15 7.84
CA LYS A 88 -4.35 5.34 8.41
C LYS A 88 -5.66 5.63 7.68
N CYS A 89 -6.77 5.74 8.41
CA CYS A 89 -8.12 5.99 7.84
C CYS A 89 -8.85 7.14 8.55
N ASP A 90 -9.94 7.62 7.96
CA ASP A 90 -10.79 8.67 8.53
C ASP A 90 -11.91 8.12 9.43
N ALA A 91 -12.32 6.86 9.21
CA ALA A 91 -13.42 6.21 9.92
C ALA A 91 -13.09 4.77 10.34
N ILE A 92 -13.82 4.28 11.35
CA ILE A 92 -13.75 2.90 11.85
C ILE A 92 -14.10 1.91 10.74
N GLY A 93 -15.24 2.11 10.07
CA GLY A 93 -15.70 1.18 9.03
C GLY A 93 -14.75 1.07 7.83
N SER A 94 -14.07 2.16 7.45
CA SER A 94 -13.03 2.10 6.42
C SER A 94 -11.79 1.34 6.89
N LEU A 95 -11.40 1.51 8.16
CA LEU A 95 -10.25 0.83 8.73
C LEU A 95 -10.47 -0.69 8.80
N GLU A 96 -11.67 -1.12 9.22
CA GLU A 96 -12.09 -2.52 9.23
C GLU A 96 -12.09 -3.13 7.82
N ALA A 97 -12.72 -2.44 6.87
CA ALA A 97 -12.81 -2.92 5.49
C ALA A 97 -11.43 -3.09 4.85
N LEU A 98 -10.55 -2.09 5.01
CA LEU A 98 -9.18 -2.16 4.49
C LEU A 98 -8.36 -3.24 5.18
N THR A 99 -8.49 -3.38 6.50
CA THR A 99 -7.79 -4.40 7.28
C THR A 99 -8.18 -5.81 6.82
N GLU A 100 -9.47 -6.07 6.63
CA GLU A 100 -9.98 -7.35 6.13
C GLU A 100 -9.49 -7.64 4.69
N MET A 101 -9.50 -6.63 3.82
CA MET A 101 -9.01 -6.79 2.44
C MET A 101 -7.51 -7.10 2.39
N LEU A 102 -6.69 -6.39 3.16
CA LEU A 102 -5.25 -6.63 3.25
C LEU A 102 -4.96 -8.04 3.80
N ARG A 103 -5.70 -8.48 4.84
CA ARG A 103 -5.59 -9.85 5.37
C ARG A 103 -5.92 -10.92 4.33
N ARG A 104 -6.97 -10.72 3.51
CA ARG A 104 -7.33 -11.65 2.41
C ARG A 104 -6.24 -11.76 1.36
N GLN A 105 -5.54 -10.66 1.09
CA GLN A 105 -4.38 -10.62 0.19
C GLN A 105 -3.08 -11.05 0.88
N GLN A 106 -3.13 -11.49 2.14
CA GLN A 106 -1.98 -11.89 2.95
C GLN A 106 -0.93 -10.78 3.12
N ILE A 107 -1.37 -9.52 3.09
CA ILE A 107 -0.53 -8.36 3.38
C ILE A 107 -0.57 -8.13 4.91
N PRO A 108 0.57 -8.27 5.61
CA PRO A 108 0.61 -8.07 7.05
C PRO A 108 0.46 -6.58 7.39
N ILE A 109 -0.19 -6.29 8.50
CA ILE A 109 -0.44 -4.92 9.00
C ILE A 109 0.32 -4.79 10.32
N SER A 110 1.26 -3.85 10.38
CA SER A 110 1.95 -3.54 11.62
C SER A 110 1.07 -2.68 12.52
N LYS A 111 0.45 -1.66 11.92
CA LYS A 111 -0.36 -0.66 12.61
C LYS A 111 -1.58 -0.26 11.80
N ALA A 112 -2.74 -0.16 12.44
CA ALA A 112 -3.98 0.33 11.86
C ALA A 112 -4.61 1.34 12.81
N ASP A 113 -4.77 2.58 12.36
CA ASP A 113 -5.19 3.68 13.22
C ASP A 113 -6.02 4.73 12.46
N ILE A 114 -6.74 5.57 13.20
CA ILE A 114 -7.61 6.61 12.66
C ILE A 114 -6.96 7.98 12.80
N GLY A 115 -7.08 8.80 11.77
CA GLY A 115 -6.56 10.17 11.72
C GLY A 115 -5.49 10.36 10.65
N HIS A 116 -4.99 11.59 10.58
CA HIS A 116 -3.99 12.00 9.58
C HIS A 116 -2.66 11.27 9.77
N VAL A 117 -1.90 11.16 8.68
CA VAL A 117 -0.55 10.59 8.71
C VAL A 117 0.36 11.60 9.40
N THR A 118 1.03 11.16 10.47
CA THR A 118 1.91 11.98 11.30
C THR A 118 3.38 11.63 11.04
N ARG A 119 4.29 12.51 11.45
CA ARG A 119 5.74 12.23 11.40
C ARG A 119 6.10 10.94 12.14
N ARG A 120 5.41 10.62 13.24
CA ARG A 120 5.62 9.36 13.97
C ARG A 120 5.32 8.13 13.13
N ASP A 121 4.24 8.16 12.33
CA ASP A 121 3.89 7.05 11.45
C ASP A 121 5.00 6.82 10.39
N VAL A 122 5.63 7.89 9.91
CA VAL A 122 6.78 7.80 8.99
C VAL A 122 8.00 7.20 9.67
N LEU A 123 8.33 7.62 10.90
CA LEU A 123 9.45 7.05 11.64
C LEU A 123 9.28 5.54 11.88
N GLU A 124 8.06 5.10 12.18
CA GLU A 124 7.73 3.68 12.31
C GLU A 124 7.89 2.94 10.96
N ALA A 125 7.46 3.55 9.85
CA ALA A 125 7.66 2.99 8.51
C ALA A 125 9.14 2.87 8.10
N ILE A 126 10.01 3.79 8.54
CA ILE A 126 11.46 3.71 8.32
C ILE A 126 12.04 2.44 8.94
N ALA A 127 11.69 2.17 10.21
CA ALA A 127 12.16 0.97 10.89
C ALA A 127 11.67 -0.31 10.20
N LEU A 128 10.44 -0.32 9.69
CA LEU A 128 9.88 -1.45 8.95
C LEU A 128 10.56 -1.66 7.59
N LYS A 129 10.93 -0.57 6.91
CA LYS A 129 11.62 -0.58 5.61
C LYS A 129 13.00 -1.24 5.67
N GLU A 130 13.70 -1.14 6.80
CA GLU A 130 15.00 -1.80 6.99
C GLU A 130 14.90 -3.32 6.90
N ASN A 131 13.77 -3.90 7.33
CA ASN A 131 13.52 -5.33 7.26
C ASN A 131 12.96 -5.76 5.90
N ASP A 132 11.94 -5.05 5.42
CA ASP A 132 11.32 -5.30 4.12
C ASP A 132 10.85 -3.98 3.51
N ARG A 133 11.47 -3.61 2.40
CA ARG A 133 11.16 -2.38 1.68
C ARG A 133 9.72 -2.31 1.18
N HIS A 134 9.07 -3.44 0.89
CA HIS A 134 7.69 -3.52 0.41
C HIS A 134 6.66 -3.38 1.54
N LEU A 135 7.07 -3.60 2.79
CA LEU A 135 6.23 -3.47 3.98
C LEU A 135 6.41 -2.13 4.71
N GLY A 136 7.59 -1.51 4.58
CA GLY A 136 7.90 -0.18 5.12
C GLY A 136 7.23 0.97 4.37
N VAL A 137 5.90 0.94 4.25
CA VAL A 137 5.08 1.94 3.56
C VAL A 137 3.83 2.30 4.38
N ILE A 138 3.23 3.44 4.04
CA ILE A 138 2.00 3.93 4.67
C ILE A 138 0.87 3.93 3.65
N LEU A 139 -0.26 3.31 4.01
CA LEU A 139 -1.52 3.35 3.28
C LEU A 139 -2.46 4.35 3.98
N ALA A 140 -2.77 5.45 3.31
CA ALA A 140 -3.56 6.55 3.83
C ALA A 140 -4.89 6.66 3.06
N PHE A 141 -5.98 6.23 3.69
CA PHE A 141 -7.32 6.26 3.12
C PHE A 141 -8.12 7.48 3.59
N ASN A 142 -8.51 8.35 2.65
CA ASN A 142 -9.31 9.55 2.88
C ASN A 142 -8.79 10.47 4.01
N VAL A 143 -7.48 10.46 4.26
CA VAL A 143 -6.83 11.29 5.28
C VAL A 143 -5.74 12.15 4.65
N LYS A 144 -5.44 13.27 5.30
CA LYS A 144 -4.32 14.13 4.91
C LYS A 144 -3.01 13.56 5.45
N VAL A 145 -1.92 13.89 4.75
CA VAL A 145 -0.57 13.75 5.27
C VAL A 145 -0.17 15.10 5.87
N LEU A 146 0.35 15.11 7.09
CA LEU A 146 0.81 16.34 7.72
C LEU A 146 2.14 16.78 7.09
N GLN A 147 2.41 18.08 7.08
CA GLN A 147 3.59 18.64 6.39
C GLN A 147 4.92 18.08 6.91
N ASP A 148 5.02 17.87 8.22
CA ASP A 148 6.18 17.27 8.88
C ASP A 148 6.37 15.79 8.51
N ALA A 149 5.28 15.07 8.24
CA ALA A 149 5.30 13.71 7.74
C ALA A 149 5.72 13.65 6.27
N GLU A 150 5.25 14.57 5.42
CA GLU A 150 5.66 14.64 4.01
C GLU A 150 7.17 14.87 3.89
N THR A 151 7.71 15.85 4.61
CA THR A 151 9.15 16.15 4.60
C THR A 151 9.97 14.95 5.07
N GLU A 152 9.61 14.32 6.18
CA GLU A 152 10.33 13.14 6.71
C GLU A 152 10.26 11.95 5.73
N ALA A 153 9.13 11.78 5.02
CA ALA A 153 8.96 10.70 4.07
C ALA A 153 9.80 10.92 2.81
N GLU A 154 9.91 12.15 2.32
CA GLU A 154 10.79 12.50 1.21
C GLU A 154 12.26 12.27 1.54
N ASP A 155 12.71 12.76 2.71
CA ASP A 155 14.09 12.66 3.18
C ASP A 155 14.56 11.20 3.34
N ASN A 156 13.66 10.32 3.78
CA ASN A 156 13.97 8.90 4.04
C ASN A 156 13.45 7.94 2.95
N HIS A 157 12.92 8.49 1.87
CA HIS A 157 12.33 7.75 0.74
C HIS A 157 11.25 6.73 1.17
N ILE A 158 10.35 7.13 2.05
CA ILE A 158 9.18 6.33 2.46
C ILE A 158 8.03 6.62 1.51
N ARG A 159 7.42 5.56 0.96
CA ARG A 159 6.21 5.73 0.14
C ARG A 159 4.98 5.85 1.02
N ILE A 160 4.21 6.90 0.75
CA ILE A 160 2.88 7.10 1.29
C ILE A 160 1.90 6.98 0.11
N PHE A 161 1.04 5.97 0.15
CA PHE A 161 -0.05 5.81 -0.80
C PHE A 161 -1.27 6.53 -0.23
N ASN A 162 -1.76 7.56 -0.92
CA ASN A 162 -2.91 8.34 -0.48
C ASN A 162 -4.02 8.26 -1.52
N ASP A 163 -5.19 7.76 -1.12
CA ASP A 163 -6.35 7.70 -2.00
C ASP A 163 -7.66 7.82 -1.19
N LYS A 164 -8.73 8.17 -1.88
CA LYS A 164 -10.11 8.20 -1.35
C LYS A 164 -10.90 6.96 -1.75
N ILE A 165 -10.35 6.10 -2.60
CA ILE A 165 -10.99 4.88 -3.11
C ILE A 165 -10.20 3.66 -2.63
N ILE A 166 -10.86 2.74 -1.91
CA ILE A 166 -10.25 1.56 -1.28
C ILE A 166 -9.49 0.69 -2.29
N TYR A 167 -10.13 0.34 -3.42
CA TYR A 167 -9.51 -0.52 -4.43
C TYR A 167 -8.30 0.14 -5.08
N SER A 168 -8.41 1.41 -5.44
CA SER A 168 -7.31 2.18 -6.04
C SER A 168 -6.08 2.22 -5.14
N LEU A 169 -6.29 2.40 -3.82
CA LEU A 169 -5.21 2.41 -2.83
C LEU A 169 -4.45 1.08 -2.81
N ILE A 170 -5.17 -0.04 -2.74
CA ILE A 170 -4.59 -1.38 -2.67
C ILE A 170 -3.95 -1.77 -4.01
N ASP A 171 -4.61 -1.48 -5.13
CA ASP A 171 -4.12 -1.80 -6.47
C ASP A 171 -2.82 -1.04 -6.75
N THR A 172 -2.76 0.26 -6.39
CA THR A 172 -1.55 1.08 -6.55
C THR A 172 -0.40 0.55 -5.71
N TYR A 173 -0.68 0.12 -4.47
CA TYR A 173 0.32 -0.52 -3.63
C TYR A 173 0.81 -1.84 -4.25
N THR A 174 -0.12 -2.71 -4.64
CA THR A 174 0.19 -4.05 -5.16
C THR A 174 0.99 -3.97 -6.46
N GLN A 175 0.57 -3.09 -7.38
CA GLN A 175 1.28 -2.84 -8.63
C GLN A 175 2.71 -2.36 -8.36
N TRP A 176 2.89 -1.47 -7.40
CA TRP A 176 4.23 -1.00 -7.03
C TRP A 176 5.11 -2.14 -6.49
N VAL A 177 4.57 -3.02 -5.65
CA VAL A 177 5.31 -4.18 -5.13
C VAL A 177 5.68 -5.14 -6.27
N GLU A 178 4.77 -5.41 -7.20
CA GLU A 178 5.01 -6.27 -8.36
C GLU A 178 6.08 -5.70 -9.30
N ASP A 179 5.94 -4.42 -9.69
CA ASP A 179 6.90 -3.75 -10.58
C ASP A 179 8.31 -3.76 -10.00
N ASP A 180 8.41 -3.56 -8.69
CA ASP A 180 9.69 -3.52 -8.02
C ASP A 180 10.35 -4.89 -7.89
N LYS A 181 9.56 -5.94 -7.60
CA LYS A 181 10.05 -7.33 -7.61
C LYS A 181 10.55 -7.74 -8.99
N VAL A 182 9.81 -7.39 -10.05
CA VAL A 182 10.24 -7.62 -11.43
C VAL A 182 11.53 -6.86 -11.73
N GLY A 183 11.69 -5.63 -11.22
CA GLY A 183 12.92 -4.86 -11.33
C GLY A 183 14.12 -5.55 -10.66
N GLU A 184 13.92 -6.11 -9.47
CA GLU A 184 14.93 -6.85 -8.72
C GLU A 184 15.31 -8.18 -9.41
N GLU A 185 14.33 -8.94 -9.90
CA GLU A 185 14.60 -10.15 -10.69
C GLU A 185 15.40 -9.83 -11.95
N ASN A 186 15.04 -8.74 -12.64
CA ASN A 186 15.76 -8.30 -13.84
C ASN A 186 17.19 -7.85 -13.55
N SER A 187 17.45 -7.19 -12.42
CA SER A 187 18.81 -6.78 -12.04
C SER A 187 19.68 -7.99 -11.69
N ILE A 188 19.14 -8.97 -10.97
CA ILE A 188 19.80 -10.24 -10.69
C ILE A 188 20.10 -11.00 -12.01
N LEU A 189 19.12 -11.07 -12.92
CA LEU A 189 19.31 -11.65 -14.26
C LEU A 189 20.28 -10.85 -15.15
N ALA A 190 20.47 -9.56 -14.89
CA ALA A 190 21.46 -8.74 -15.58
C ALA A 190 22.89 -9.10 -15.14
N GLU A 191 23.10 -9.37 -13.85
CA GLU A 191 24.37 -9.82 -13.29
C GLU A 191 24.73 -11.25 -13.72
N LEU A 192 23.73 -12.13 -13.85
CA LEU A 192 23.94 -13.48 -14.34
C LEU A 192 24.36 -13.49 -15.81
N THR A 193 25.46 -14.20 -16.10
CA THR A 193 25.91 -14.40 -17.48
C THR A 193 24.95 -15.34 -18.20
N PRO A 194 24.25 -14.90 -19.27
CA PRO A 194 23.30 -15.74 -19.96
C PRO A 194 24.01 -16.91 -20.65
N VAL A 195 23.38 -18.09 -20.59
CA VAL A 195 23.88 -19.28 -21.30
C VAL A 195 23.64 -19.06 -22.79
N CYS A 196 24.72 -19.14 -23.57
CA CYS A 196 24.67 -18.96 -25.02
C CYS A 196 25.58 -19.98 -25.72
N LYS A 197 25.08 -20.51 -26.84
CA LYS A 197 25.85 -21.33 -27.79
C LYS A 197 25.73 -20.69 -29.15
N PHE A 198 26.87 -20.45 -29.78
CA PHE A 198 26.95 -19.88 -31.12
C PHE A 198 27.99 -20.60 -31.96
N THR A 199 27.84 -20.49 -33.27
CA THR A 199 28.75 -21.07 -34.27
C THR A 199 29.34 -19.97 -35.14
N PHE A 200 30.64 -20.02 -35.39
CA PHE A 200 31.31 -19.12 -36.35
C PHE A 200 30.90 -19.45 -37.78
N LEU A 201 30.56 -18.41 -38.56
CA LEU A 201 30.18 -18.56 -39.96
C LEU A 201 31.42 -18.62 -40.85
N LYS A 202 31.52 -19.68 -41.67
CA LYS A 202 32.61 -19.84 -42.64
C LYS A 202 32.54 -18.74 -43.69
N GLY A 203 33.68 -18.12 -44.01
CA GLY A 203 33.77 -17.02 -44.99
C GLY A 203 33.44 -15.63 -44.43
N PHE A 204 32.90 -15.53 -43.21
CA PHE A 204 32.57 -14.26 -42.56
C PHE A 204 33.66 -13.87 -41.57
N ILE A 205 34.91 -13.82 -42.04
CA ILE A 205 36.07 -13.44 -41.24
C ILE A 205 36.54 -12.07 -41.72
N PHE A 206 36.28 -11.03 -40.93
CA PHE A 206 36.63 -9.65 -41.29
C PHE A 206 38.02 -9.27 -40.80
N ARG A 207 38.43 -9.79 -39.63
CA ARG A 207 39.74 -9.53 -39.05
C ARG A 207 40.19 -10.72 -38.20
N ASN A 208 41.40 -11.21 -38.45
CA ASN A 208 41.93 -12.40 -37.78
C ASN A 208 42.52 -12.14 -36.40
N ASN A 209 43.07 -10.95 -36.14
CA ASN A 209 43.68 -10.62 -34.85
C ASN A 209 43.61 -9.13 -34.50
N ASN A 210 43.58 -8.87 -33.19
CA ASN A 210 43.81 -7.59 -32.50
C ASN A 210 42.95 -6.39 -32.96
N PRO A 211 41.61 -6.38 -32.80
CA PRO A 211 40.75 -7.45 -32.29
C PRO A 211 40.27 -8.37 -33.42
N ALA A 212 39.99 -9.63 -33.10
CA ALA A 212 39.44 -10.57 -34.07
C ALA A 212 37.94 -10.29 -34.28
N VAL A 213 37.48 -10.22 -35.53
CA VAL A 213 36.11 -9.88 -35.91
C VAL A 213 35.58 -10.96 -36.85
N PHE A 214 34.56 -11.68 -36.37
CA PHE A 214 33.96 -12.81 -37.06
C PHE A 214 32.43 -12.69 -37.06
N GLY A 215 31.81 -13.11 -38.15
CA GLY A 215 30.38 -13.38 -38.19
C GLY A 215 30.05 -14.63 -37.38
N ILE A 216 29.03 -14.53 -36.53
CA ILE A 216 28.52 -15.63 -35.72
C ILE A 216 27.04 -15.83 -36.01
N ARG A 217 26.56 -17.05 -35.77
CA ARG A 217 25.14 -17.36 -35.63
C ARG A 217 24.91 -17.88 -34.22
N VAL A 218 23.98 -17.25 -33.50
CA VAL A 218 23.53 -17.74 -32.19
C VAL A 218 22.62 -18.93 -32.43
N ASP A 219 23.01 -20.10 -31.92
CA ASP A 219 22.24 -21.34 -32.07
C ASP A 219 21.30 -21.56 -30.88
N VAL A 220 21.70 -21.14 -29.66
CA VAL A 220 20.89 -21.25 -28.44
C VAL A 220 21.18 -20.07 -27.51
N GLY A 221 20.13 -19.50 -26.90
CA GLY A 221 20.24 -18.48 -25.86
C GLY A 221 20.54 -17.07 -26.39
N ASN A 222 20.97 -16.19 -25.49
CA ASN A 222 21.23 -14.79 -25.81
C ASN A 222 22.69 -14.43 -25.51
N LEU A 223 23.39 -13.87 -26.50
CA LEU A 223 24.77 -13.44 -26.36
C LEU A 223 24.83 -11.98 -25.90
N ARG A 224 25.49 -11.70 -24.77
CA ARG A 224 25.75 -10.32 -24.29
C ARG A 224 27.18 -9.90 -24.58
N GLN A 225 27.39 -8.60 -24.76
CA GLN A 225 28.73 -8.04 -24.92
C GLN A 225 29.57 -8.25 -23.66
N LYS A 226 30.90 -8.25 -23.84
CA LYS A 226 31.89 -8.38 -22.74
C LYS A 226 31.77 -9.66 -21.90
N VAL A 227 31.03 -10.67 -22.38
CA VAL A 227 30.93 -11.98 -21.74
C VAL A 227 32.09 -12.89 -22.20
N PRO A 228 32.78 -13.59 -21.29
CA PRO A 228 33.78 -14.58 -21.65
C PRO A 228 33.10 -15.82 -22.27
N PHE A 229 33.73 -16.41 -23.29
CA PHE A 229 33.26 -17.65 -23.89
C PHE A 229 34.36 -18.70 -23.94
N MET A 230 33.96 -19.96 -24.09
CA MET A 230 34.86 -21.11 -24.17
C MET A 230 34.58 -21.93 -25.42
N ASN A 231 35.59 -22.66 -25.89
CA ASN A 231 35.39 -23.63 -26.95
C ASN A 231 34.71 -24.91 -26.41
N LYS A 232 34.38 -25.85 -27.31
CA LYS A 232 33.73 -27.13 -26.94
C LYS A 232 34.51 -28.00 -25.95
N ILE A 233 35.81 -27.72 -25.76
CA ILE A 233 36.73 -28.47 -24.88
C ILE A 233 36.85 -27.77 -23.52
N GLY A 234 36.11 -26.67 -23.28
CA GLY A 234 36.15 -25.91 -22.03
C GLY A 234 37.32 -24.93 -21.92
N LYS A 235 38.13 -24.76 -22.97
CA LYS A 235 39.21 -23.76 -22.97
C LYS A 235 38.60 -22.37 -23.12
N LYS A 236 38.76 -21.52 -22.09
CA LYS A 236 38.39 -20.10 -22.12
C LYS A 236 39.19 -19.39 -23.21
N LEU A 237 38.49 -18.64 -24.06
CA LEU A 237 39.12 -17.77 -25.04
C LEU A 237 39.06 -16.35 -24.48
N VAL A 238 40.21 -15.68 -24.37
CA VAL A 238 40.32 -14.30 -23.84
C VAL A 238 39.94 -13.32 -24.95
N LEU A 239 38.69 -13.37 -25.38
CA LEU A 239 38.14 -12.47 -26.39
C LEU A 239 36.84 -11.92 -25.82
N TYR A 240 36.77 -10.60 -25.68
CA TYR A 240 35.52 -9.92 -25.34
C TYR A 240 34.74 -9.71 -26.64
N ILE A 241 33.51 -10.19 -26.68
CA ILE A 241 32.63 -9.97 -27.82
C ILE A 241 32.11 -8.54 -27.76
N ASN A 242 32.40 -7.76 -28.79
CA ASN A 242 31.75 -6.49 -29.04
C ASN A 242 30.77 -6.70 -30.20
N CYS A 243 29.49 -6.82 -29.88
CA CYS A 243 28.45 -7.17 -30.83
C CYS A 243 27.77 -5.89 -31.32
N ASN A 244 28.18 -5.37 -32.47
CA ASN A 244 27.38 -4.43 -33.22
C ASN A 244 26.33 -5.22 -34.01
N MET A 245 25.07 -5.20 -33.54
CA MET A 245 23.96 -5.70 -34.34
C MET A 245 23.77 -4.77 -35.54
N MET A 246 24.44 -5.05 -36.65
CA MET A 246 23.94 -4.60 -37.95
C MET A 246 22.79 -5.55 -38.33
N ALA A 247 21.59 -5.22 -37.86
CA ALA A 247 20.39 -5.66 -38.54
C ALA A 247 20.43 -5.04 -39.95
N LYS A 248 20.83 -5.84 -40.94
CA LYS A 248 20.54 -5.52 -42.33
C LYS A 248 19.25 -6.25 -42.70
N GLN A 249 18.34 -5.45 -43.26
CA GLN A 249 17.04 -5.77 -43.86
C GLN A 249 17.01 -7.11 -44.59
#